data_AF-A0A9X6UC31-F1
#
_entry.id   AF-A0A9X6UC31-F1
#
_cell.length_a   1.000
_cell.length_b   1.000
_cell.length_c   1.000
_cell.angle_alpha   90.00
_cell.angle_beta   90.00
_cell.angle_gamma   90.00
#
_symmetry.space_group_name_H-M   'P 1'
#
loop_
_entity.id
_entity.type
_entity.pdbx_description
1 polymer ?
#
loop_
_entity_poly.entity_id
_entity_poly.type
_entity_poly.pdbx_seq_one_letter_code
_entity_poly.pdbx_strand_id
1 'polypeptide(L)'
;MKKVYIAGDMLTKGSQMLRAQEREQIKDIGLPFYNPMDNKEINDKANLDNNEGLAEKIVRQDTDAIKESDVIIIEPQPFAMGTMTELGQIKGMKDMAKMILGLAEEGNNPLVMLGEILQLAEKVNNQKVLPHYEDIRRFAGVTESGDRRSLGINQYVYGVCLDLTDGKGFYEWDEILEELQKIKSEEV
;
A
#
# COMPACT_ATOMS: atom_id res chain seq x y z
N MET A 1 11.59 5.02 -22.34
CA MET A 1 12.70 4.32 -21.65
C MET A 1 12.09 3.66 -20.42
N LYS A 2 12.47 2.43 -20.06
CA LYS A 2 11.82 1.72 -18.94
C LYS A 2 12.10 2.41 -17.60
N LYS A 3 11.07 2.74 -16.82
CA LYS A 3 11.15 3.35 -15.49
C LYS A 3 11.25 2.26 -14.42
N VAL A 4 12.23 2.36 -13.53
CA VAL A 4 12.46 1.41 -12.43
C VAL A 4 11.87 1.95 -11.12
N TYR A 5 11.12 1.14 -10.37
CA TYR A 5 10.75 1.43 -8.99
C TYR A 5 11.66 0.64 -8.03
N ILE A 6 12.20 1.31 -7.02
CA ILE A 6 13.07 0.69 -6.00
C ILE A 6 12.32 0.70 -4.66
N ALA A 7 11.93 -0.48 -4.18
CA ALA A 7 11.27 -0.67 -2.90
C ALA A 7 12.17 -1.43 -1.91
N GLY A 8 12.18 -0.96 -0.67
CA GLY A 8 12.96 -1.55 0.42
C GLY A 8 12.82 -0.74 1.69
N ASP A 9 13.26 -1.30 2.82
CA ASP A 9 13.25 -0.55 4.08
C ASP A 9 14.09 0.74 3.97
N MET A 10 13.64 1.77 4.68
CA MET A 10 14.31 3.08 4.75
C MET A 10 14.38 3.62 6.18
N LEU A 11 13.93 2.85 7.17
CA LEU A 11 13.85 3.33 8.54
C LEU A 11 15.22 3.35 9.22
N THR A 12 16.07 2.36 8.95
CA THR A 12 17.41 2.29 9.54
C THR A 12 18.47 2.97 8.66
N LYS A 13 19.56 3.44 9.28
CA LYS A 13 20.71 4.00 8.55
C LYS A 13 21.30 2.99 7.56
N GLY A 14 21.36 1.71 7.94
CA GLY A 14 21.86 0.66 7.06
C GLY A 14 21.00 0.51 5.82
N SER A 15 19.68 0.49 5.99
CA SER A 15 18.73 0.40 4.88
C SER A 15 18.83 1.63 3.97
N GLN A 16 18.92 2.83 4.52
CA GLN A 16 19.13 4.07 3.73
C GLN A 16 20.43 4.05 2.93
N MET A 17 21.53 3.56 3.52
CA MET A 17 22.81 3.42 2.81
C MET A 17 22.71 2.43 1.65
N LEU A 18 22.01 1.31 1.86
CA LEU A 18 21.76 0.31 0.82
C LEU A 18 20.92 0.89 -0.32
N ARG A 19 19.81 1.57 -0.02
CA ARG A 19 18.96 2.25 -1.04
C ARG A 19 19.76 3.29 -1.82
N ALA A 20 20.60 4.07 -1.16
CA ALA A 20 21.46 5.06 -1.83
C ALA A 20 22.49 4.40 -2.75
N GLN A 21 23.08 3.27 -2.34
CA GLN A 21 24.01 2.51 -3.18
C GLN A 21 23.32 1.94 -4.42
N GLU A 22 22.17 1.29 -4.26
CA GLU A 22 21.37 0.74 -5.38
C GLU A 22 20.95 1.85 -6.36
N ARG A 23 20.57 3.00 -5.81
CA ARG A 23 20.23 4.20 -6.60
C ARG A 23 21.38 4.62 -7.52
N GLU A 24 22.59 4.78 -6.97
CA GLU A 24 23.75 5.18 -7.80
C GLU A 24 24.10 4.07 -8.82
N GLN A 25 23.98 2.80 -8.46
CA GLN A 25 24.21 1.69 -9.40
C GLN A 25 23.23 1.71 -10.58
N ILE A 26 21.94 1.98 -10.33
CA ILE A 26 20.93 2.08 -11.40
C ILE A 26 21.14 3.35 -12.25
N LYS A 27 21.54 4.45 -11.61
CA LYS A 27 21.89 5.69 -12.28
C LYS A 27 23.10 5.52 -13.21
N ASP A 28 24.12 4.79 -12.78
CA ASP A 28 25.32 4.49 -13.59
C ASP A 28 24.99 3.62 -14.82
N ILE A 29 23.95 2.77 -14.73
CA ILE A 29 23.40 2.02 -15.87
C ILE A 29 22.67 2.96 -16.86
N GLY A 30 22.22 4.13 -16.41
CA GLY A 30 21.53 5.12 -17.24
C GLY A 30 20.02 4.89 -17.37
N LEU A 31 19.40 4.15 -16.44
CA LEU A 31 17.96 3.95 -16.41
C LEU A 31 17.26 5.01 -15.54
N PRO A 32 16.09 5.53 -15.95
CA PRO A 32 15.27 6.36 -15.08
C PRO A 32 14.67 5.49 -13.97
N PHE A 33 14.67 5.99 -12.75
CA PHE A 33 14.13 5.30 -11.60
C PHE A 33 13.35 6.24 -10.69
N TYR A 34 12.49 5.68 -9.86
CA TYR A 34 11.91 6.29 -8.68
C TYR A 34 12.45 5.57 -7.45
N ASN A 35 12.98 6.34 -6.50
CA ASN A 35 13.38 5.87 -5.18
C ASN A 35 12.57 6.66 -4.14
N PRO A 36 11.73 6.00 -3.33
CA PRO A 36 10.96 6.65 -2.28
C PRO A 36 11.83 7.55 -1.36
N MET A 37 13.10 7.21 -1.16
CA MET A 37 14.06 7.99 -0.35
C MET A 37 14.27 9.42 -0.87
N ASP A 38 14.18 9.63 -2.20
CA ASP A 38 14.45 10.92 -2.83
C ASP A 38 13.27 11.89 -2.73
N ASN A 39 12.12 11.42 -2.25
CA ASN A 39 10.91 12.20 -2.16
C ASN A 39 10.94 13.17 -0.97
N LYS A 40 11.37 14.41 -1.25
CA LYS A 40 11.50 15.47 -0.22
C LYS A 40 10.17 15.94 0.35
N GLU A 41 9.06 15.82 -0.38
CA GLU A 41 7.75 16.25 0.13
C GLU A 41 7.27 15.38 1.31
N ILE A 42 7.73 14.13 1.37
CA ILE A 42 7.43 13.19 2.45
C ILE A 42 8.60 13.12 3.45
N ASN A 43 9.83 13.04 2.96
CA ASN A 43 10.98 12.71 3.80
C ASN A 43 11.65 13.93 4.47
N ASP A 44 11.31 15.16 4.06
CA ASP A 44 11.84 16.35 4.71
C ASP A 44 11.12 16.64 6.02
N LYS A 45 11.73 16.18 7.12
CA LYS A 45 11.23 16.36 8.50
C LYS A 45 11.11 17.82 8.91
N ALA A 46 11.73 18.77 8.20
CA ALA A 46 11.60 20.20 8.47
C ALA A 46 10.24 20.77 8.05
N ASN A 47 9.48 20.05 7.20
CA ASN A 47 8.16 20.48 6.68
C ASN A 47 6.99 19.69 7.27
N LEU A 48 7.24 18.79 8.24
CA LEU A 48 6.24 17.96 8.90
C LEU A 48 5.82 18.58 10.23
N ASP A 49 5.02 19.65 10.19
CA ASP A 49 4.47 20.29 11.39
C ASP A 49 3.45 19.40 12.12
N ASN A 50 2.81 18.46 11.41
CA ASN A 50 2.00 17.38 11.96
C ASN A 50 2.02 16.14 11.03
N ASN A 51 1.72 14.96 11.58
CA ASN A 51 1.64 13.70 10.82
C ASN A 51 0.25 13.46 10.18
N GLU A 52 -0.65 14.44 10.24
CA GLU A 52 -1.99 14.30 9.65
C GLU A 52 -1.90 14.20 8.12
N GLY A 53 -2.52 13.18 7.54
CA GLY A 53 -2.47 12.93 6.10
C GLY A 53 -1.14 12.33 5.58
N LEU A 54 -0.17 12.04 6.46
CA LEU A 54 1.13 11.51 6.04
C LEU A 54 1.02 10.10 5.46
N ALA A 55 0.26 9.22 6.11
CA ALA A 55 0.08 7.84 5.69
C ALA A 55 -0.56 7.76 4.29
N GLU A 56 -1.57 8.57 4.03
CA GLU A 56 -2.30 8.68 2.77
C GLU A 56 -1.40 9.24 1.65
N LYS A 57 -0.56 10.25 1.96
CA LYS A 57 0.42 10.78 1.01
C LYS A 57 1.45 9.72 0.61
N ILE A 58 2.00 8.99 1.59
CA ILE A 58 2.94 7.88 1.37
C ILE A 58 2.32 6.86 0.43
N VAL A 59 1.15 6.34 0.80
CA VAL A 59 0.51 5.27 0.02
C VAL A 59 0.16 5.71 -1.39
N ARG A 60 -0.39 6.92 -1.57
CA ARG A 60 -0.72 7.44 -2.90
C ARG A 60 0.53 7.53 -3.79
N GLN A 61 1.59 8.18 -3.30
CA GLN A 61 2.78 8.43 -4.12
C GLN A 61 3.52 7.14 -4.49
N ASP A 62 3.69 6.24 -3.53
CA ASP A 62 4.40 4.98 -3.76
C ASP A 62 3.55 4.01 -4.59
N THR A 63 2.22 3.96 -4.39
CA THR A 63 1.30 3.20 -5.25
C THR A 63 1.29 3.72 -6.68
N ASP A 64 1.28 5.03 -6.88
CA ASP A 64 1.37 5.63 -8.22
C ASP A 64 2.70 5.30 -8.88
N ALA A 65 3.81 5.39 -8.14
CA ALA A 65 5.14 5.02 -8.64
C ALA A 65 5.23 3.53 -9.03
N ILE A 66 4.62 2.63 -8.26
CA ILE A 66 4.50 1.20 -8.58
C ILE A 66 3.75 1.02 -9.90
N LYS A 67 2.56 1.63 -10.05
CA LYS A 67 1.72 1.51 -11.26
C LYS A 67 2.38 2.07 -12.52
N GLU A 68 3.13 3.16 -12.39
CA GLU A 68 3.84 3.81 -13.50
C GLU A 68 5.15 3.13 -13.91
N SER A 69 5.67 2.24 -13.07
CA SER A 69 6.96 1.59 -13.32
C SER A 69 6.86 0.41 -14.30
N ASP A 70 7.90 0.23 -15.10
CA ASP A 70 8.04 -0.92 -16.01
C ASP A 70 8.75 -2.10 -15.34
N VAL A 71 9.60 -1.78 -14.35
CA VAL A 71 10.43 -2.74 -13.62
C VAL A 71 10.38 -2.39 -12.15
N ILE A 72 10.11 -3.37 -11.31
CA ILE A 72 10.10 -3.20 -9.85
C ILE A 72 11.24 -4.04 -9.26
N ILE A 73 12.12 -3.39 -8.51
CA ILE A 73 13.14 -4.02 -7.67
C ILE A 73 12.64 -3.86 -6.23
N ILE A 74 12.46 -4.97 -5.53
CA ILE A 74 11.88 -4.97 -4.19
C ILE A 74 12.67 -5.87 -3.24
N GLU A 75 13.04 -5.34 -2.08
CA GLU A 75 13.74 -6.08 -1.01
C GLU A 75 12.81 -6.33 0.19
N PRO A 76 12.02 -7.43 0.20
CA PRO A 76 11.03 -7.71 1.24
C PRO A 76 11.66 -8.34 2.48
N GLN A 77 12.39 -7.53 3.26
CA GLN A 77 12.97 -7.99 4.52
C GLN A 77 11.86 -8.27 5.57
N PRO A 78 12.00 -9.28 6.45
CA PRO A 78 10.94 -9.66 7.40
C PRO A 78 10.46 -8.57 8.37
N PHE A 79 11.26 -7.52 8.56
CA PHE A 79 10.92 -6.37 9.40
C PHE A 79 10.41 -5.15 8.60
N ALA A 80 10.52 -5.19 7.27
CA ALA A 80 10.15 -4.10 6.37
C ALA A 80 8.65 -4.17 6.04
N MET A 81 7.80 -3.89 7.03
CA MET A 81 6.34 -4.07 6.92
C MET A 81 5.74 -3.35 5.70
N GLY A 82 6.11 -2.08 5.47
CA GLY A 82 5.65 -1.34 4.29
C GLY A 82 6.02 -2.04 2.99
N THR A 83 7.29 -2.45 2.85
CA THR A 83 7.77 -3.18 1.66
C THR A 83 7.10 -4.53 1.47
N MET A 84 6.81 -5.27 2.54
CA MET A 84 6.04 -6.50 2.44
C MET A 84 4.59 -6.24 1.97
N THR A 85 3.98 -5.14 2.40
CA THR A 85 2.66 -4.71 1.92
C THR A 85 2.70 -4.32 0.43
N GLU A 86 3.72 -3.57 -0.01
CA GLU A 86 3.93 -3.26 -1.44
C GLU A 86 4.08 -4.54 -2.28
N LEU A 87 4.86 -5.52 -1.81
CA LEU A 87 5.01 -6.81 -2.49
C LEU A 87 3.65 -7.52 -2.65
N GLY A 88 2.83 -7.49 -1.61
CA GLY A 88 1.46 -8.03 -1.64
C GLY A 88 0.58 -7.32 -2.67
N GLN A 89 0.62 -5.99 -2.71
CA GLN A 89 -0.09 -5.16 -3.69
C GLN A 89 0.33 -5.50 -5.12
N ILE A 90 1.64 -5.60 -5.40
CA ILE A 90 2.17 -5.96 -6.72
C ILE A 90 1.71 -7.36 -7.14
N LYS A 91 1.72 -8.33 -6.22
CA LYS A 91 1.21 -9.68 -6.50
C LYS A 91 -0.28 -9.64 -6.80
N GLY A 92 -1.09 -8.94 -6.00
CA GLY A 92 -2.52 -8.78 -6.25
C GLY A 92 -2.81 -8.17 -7.62
N MET A 93 -2.09 -7.11 -8.00
CA MET A 93 -2.18 -6.51 -9.33
C MET A 93 -1.86 -7.50 -10.45
N LYS A 94 -0.79 -8.32 -10.29
CA LYS A 94 -0.41 -9.34 -11.28
C LYS A 94 -1.42 -10.48 -11.37
N ASP A 95 -2.02 -10.90 -10.26
CA ASP A 95 -3.06 -11.92 -10.28
C ASP A 95 -4.31 -11.42 -10.99
N MET A 96 -4.76 -10.20 -10.68
CA MET A 96 -5.90 -9.58 -11.36
C MET A 96 -5.64 -9.45 -12.87
N ALA A 97 -4.44 -9.02 -13.26
CA ALA A 97 -4.06 -8.93 -14.67
C ALA A 97 -4.11 -10.30 -15.37
N LYS A 98 -3.65 -11.37 -14.70
CA LYS A 98 -3.74 -12.74 -15.25
C LYS A 98 -5.18 -13.21 -15.40
N MET A 99 -6.06 -12.90 -14.45
CA MET A 99 -7.49 -13.23 -14.57
C MET A 99 -8.11 -12.54 -15.79
N ILE A 100 -7.82 -11.26 -15.98
CA ILE A 100 -8.30 -10.49 -17.14
C ILE A 100 -7.75 -11.07 -18.45
N LEU A 101 -6.45 -11.37 -18.52
CA LEU A 101 -5.84 -11.96 -19.71
C LEU A 101 -6.41 -13.36 -20.01
N GLY A 102 -6.68 -14.17 -18.99
CA GLY A 102 -7.34 -15.48 -19.17
C GLY A 102 -8.73 -15.37 -19.80
N LEU A 103 -9.55 -14.43 -19.31
CA LEU A 103 -10.86 -14.14 -19.93
C LEU A 103 -10.72 -13.70 -21.40
N ALA A 104 -9.66 -12.94 -21.71
CA ALA A 104 -9.40 -12.49 -23.08
C ALA A 104 -8.92 -13.60 -24.03
N GLU A 105 -8.23 -14.63 -23.52
CA GLU A 105 -7.80 -15.79 -24.30
C GLU A 105 -8.94 -16.79 -24.56
N GLU A 106 -9.89 -16.92 -23.63
CA GLU A 106 -11.03 -17.84 -23.72
C GLU A 106 -12.21 -17.25 -24.52
N GLY A 107 -12.34 -15.92 -24.52
CA GLY A 107 -13.47 -15.21 -25.11
C GLY A 107 -13.42 -15.13 -26.65
N ASN A 108 -14.40 -15.73 -27.33
CA ASN A 108 -14.59 -15.55 -28.77
C ASN A 108 -15.43 -14.30 -29.14
N ASN A 109 -16.08 -13.67 -28.15
CA ASN A 109 -16.95 -12.50 -28.35
C ASN A 109 -16.50 -11.33 -27.45
N PRO A 110 -16.04 -10.20 -28.02
CA PRO A 110 -15.55 -9.05 -27.24
C PRO A 110 -16.55 -8.46 -26.25
N LEU A 111 -17.86 -8.49 -26.55
CA LEU A 111 -18.89 -7.94 -25.66
C LEU A 111 -19.11 -8.82 -24.43
N VAL A 112 -19.07 -10.14 -24.59
CA VAL A 112 -19.18 -11.10 -23.48
C VAL A 112 -17.97 -10.96 -22.56
N MET A 113 -16.77 -10.95 -23.15
CA MET A 113 -15.51 -10.74 -22.42
C MET A 113 -15.50 -9.43 -21.62
N LEU A 114 -15.95 -8.32 -22.21
CA LEU A 114 -16.06 -7.05 -21.49
C LEU A 114 -17.02 -7.16 -20.30
N GLY A 115 -18.16 -7.84 -20.46
CA GLY A 115 -19.11 -8.09 -19.38
C GLY A 115 -18.48 -8.87 -18.22
N GLU A 116 -17.72 -9.93 -18.51
CA GLU A 116 -17.04 -10.75 -17.51
C GLU A 116 -15.94 -9.97 -16.78
N ILE A 117 -15.16 -9.16 -17.51
CA ILE A 117 -14.13 -8.29 -16.92
C ILE A 117 -14.78 -7.26 -15.98
N LEU A 118 -15.88 -6.62 -16.39
CA LEU A 118 -16.60 -5.65 -15.56
C LEU A 118 -17.16 -6.31 -14.30
N GLN A 119 -17.75 -7.50 -14.42
CA GLN A 119 -18.26 -8.24 -13.27
C GLN A 119 -17.14 -8.62 -12.28
N LEU A 120 -15.99 -9.07 -12.78
CA LEU A 120 -14.82 -9.37 -11.95
C LEU A 120 -14.31 -8.11 -11.24
N ALA A 121 -14.16 -7.01 -11.98
CA ALA A 121 -13.68 -5.74 -11.43
C ALA A 121 -14.65 -5.18 -10.38
N GLU A 122 -15.95 -5.18 -10.65
CA GLU A 122 -16.99 -4.73 -9.72
C GLU A 122 -16.99 -5.59 -8.45
N LYS A 123 -16.88 -6.92 -8.59
CA LYS A 123 -16.75 -7.82 -7.44
C LYS A 123 -15.57 -7.44 -6.55
N VAL A 124 -14.37 -7.27 -7.14
CA VAL A 124 -13.15 -6.91 -6.37
C VAL A 124 -13.28 -5.53 -5.74
N ASN A 125 -13.77 -4.54 -6.50
CA ASN A 125 -13.97 -3.18 -6.03
C ASN A 125 -14.95 -3.08 -4.85
N ASN A 126 -15.99 -3.91 -4.86
CA ASN A 126 -17.03 -3.90 -3.84
C ASN A 126 -16.71 -4.83 -2.65
N GLN A 127 -15.56 -5.50 -2.62
CA GLN A 127 -15.17 -6.29 -1.45
C GLN A 127 -14.95 -5.38 -0.26
N LYS A 128 -15.82 -5.49 0.75
CA LYS A 128 -15.66 -4.75 1.99
C LYS A 128 -14.45 -5.25 2.77
N VAL A 129 -13.58 -4.33 3.16
CA VAL A 129 -12.40 -4.62 3.98
C VAL A 129 -12.60 -3.99 5.36
N LEU A 130 -12.37 -4.77 6.42
CA LEU A 130 -12.54 -4.33 7.81
C LEU A 130 -11.25 -4.61 8.60
N PRO A 131 -10.18 -3.82 8.41
CA PRO A 131 -8.93 -4.01 9.15
C PRO A 131 -9.18 -3.75 10.64
N HIS A 132 -8.71 -4.63 11.52
CA HIS A 132 -8.77 -4.42 12.97
C HIS A 132 -7.38 -4.48 13.60
N TYR A 133 -7.20 -3.76 14.71
CA TYR A 133 -5.93 -3.73 15.45
C TYR A 133 -6.20 -3.55 16.95
N GLU A 134 -6.31 -4.64 17.70
CA GLU A 134 -6.60 -4.58 19.14
C GLU A 134 -5.32 -4.43 19.96
N ASP A 135 -4.90 -3.20 20.18
CA ASP A 135 -3.78 -2.87 21.06
C ASP A 135 -4.24 -1.79 22.04
N ILE A 136 -4.21 -2.13 23.32
CA ILE A 136 -4.68 -1.27 24.42
C ILE A 136 -3.94 0.07 24.51
N ARG A 137 -2.80 0.20 23.83
CA ARG A 137 -2.05 1.46 23.73
C ARG A 137 -2.63 2.42 22.67
N ARG A 138 -3.57 1.97 21.83
CA ARG A 138 -4.35 2.83 20.91
C ARG A 138 -5.45 3.55 21.68
N PHE A 139 -5.09 4.56 22.47
CA PHE A 139 -6.07 5.38 23.19
C PHE A 139 -5.77 6.87 23.05
N ALA A 140 -6.82 7.69 23.11
CA ALA A 140 -6.70 9.14 23.02
C ALA A 140 -6.25 9.77 24.35
N GLY A 141 -5.68 10.98 24.28
CA GLY A 141 -5.42 11.80 25.46
C GLY A 141 -4.03 11.67 26.07
N VAL A 142 -3.14 10.86 25.49
CA VAL A 142 -1.71 10.82 25.88
C VAL A 142 -0.84 11.23 24.71
N THR A 143 0.00 12.23 24.93
CA THR A 143 1.03 12.64 23.97
C THR A 143 2.32 11.88 24.27
N GLU A 144 2.67 10.93 23.40
CA GLU A 144 3.94 10.21 23.48
C GLU A 144 4.91 10.71 22.41
N SER A 145 6.18 10.90 22.79
CA SER A 145 7.19 11.51 21.91
C SER A 145 8.52 10.77 21.97
N GLY A 146 9.22 10.71 20.82
CA GLY A 146 10.53 10.05 20.71
C GLY A 146 10.48 8.62 21.20
N ASP A 147 11.45 8.25 22.03
CA ASP A 147 11.62 6.88 22.56
C ASP A 147 10.58 6.51 23.64
N ARG A 148 9.69 7.44 24.02
CA ARG A 148 8.57 7.18 24.95
C ARG A 148 7.29 6.71 24.25
N ARG A 149 7.28 6.61 22.92
CA ARG A 149 6.13 6.06 22.17
C ARG A 149 5.99 4.58 22.48
N SER A 150 4.83 4.23 23.01
CA SER A 150 4.50 2.86 23.37
C SER A 150 4.03 2.05 22.16
N LEU A 151 3.55 2.70 21.09
CA LEU A 151 3.11 2.06 19.86
C LEU A 151 3.54 2.87 18.62
N GLY A 152 3.98 2.16 17.57
CA GLY A 152 4.28 2.74 16.27
C GLY A 152 3.75 1.83 15.16
N ILE A 153 2.78 2.33 14.40
CA ILE A 153 2.20 1.61 13.26
C ILE A 153 2.93 2.06 12.00
N ASN A 154 3.34 1.09 11.16
CA ASN A 154 3.97 1.41 9.87
C ASN A 154 3.01 2.26 9.02
N GLN A 155 3.49 3.41 8.55
CA GLN A 155 2.62 4.42 7.92
C GLN A 155 2.10 3.98 6.54
N TYR A 156 2.86 3.18 5.78
CA TYR A 156 2.36 2.60 4.54
C TYR A 156 1.24 1.60 4.81
N VAL A 157 1.44 0.69 5.78
CA VAL A 157 0.41 -0.28 6.19
C VAL A 157 -0.87 0.44 6.62
N TYR A 158 -0.74 1.45 7.49
CA TYR A 158 -1.91 2.19 7.97
C TYR A 158 -2.58 3.00 6.85
N GLY A 159 -1.80 3.60 5.95
CA GLY A 159 -2.34 4.30 4.79
C GLY A 159 -3.14 3.38 3.87
N VAL A 160 -2.72 2.12 3.68
CA VAL A 160 -3.49 1.14 2.92
C VAL A 160 -4.80 0.80 3.64
N CYS A 161 -4.78 0.68 4.97
CA CYS A 161 -6.02 0.52 5.74
C CYS A 161 -6.95 1.72 5.55
N LEU A 162 -6.44 2.96 5.61
CA LEU A 162 -7.23 4.17 5.38
C LEU A 162 -7.82 4.20 3.96
N ASP A 163 -7.03 3.88 2.95
CA ASP A 163 -7.45 3.87 1.54
C ASP A 163 -8.56 2.84 1.28
N LEU A 164 -8.44 1.63 1.85
CA LEU A 164 -9.42 0.55 1.70
C LEU A 164 -10.72 0.76 2.50
N THR A 165 -10.80 1.79 3.33
CA THR A 165 -11.89 2.01 4.30
C THR A 165 -12.42 3.44 4.30
N ASP A 166 -12.21 4.17 3.19
CA ASP A 166 -12.66 5.55 3.01
C ASP A 166 -12.22 6.49 4.16
N GLY A 167 -11.00 6.30 4.65
CA GLY A 167 -10.39 7.13 5.69
C GLY A 167 -10.67 6.69 7.13
N LYS A 168 -11.41 5.59 7.37
CA LYS A 168 -11.64 5.08 8.73
C LYS A 168 -10.38 4.43 9.35
N GLY A 169 -9.66 3.64 8.58
CA GLY A 169 -8.49 2.90 9.02
C GLY A 169 -8.85 1.63 9.78
N PHE A 170 -8.56 1.57 11.08
CA PHE A 170 -8.83 0.39 11.90
C PHE A 170 -10.21 0.45 12.54
N TYR A 171 -10.89 -0.69 12.54
CA TYR A 171 -12.15 -0.93 13.24
C TYR A 171 -11.86 -1.55 14.60
N GLU A 172 -12.71 -1.24 15.58
CA GLU A 172 -12.83 -2.02 16.81
C GLU A 172 -13.66 -3.28 16.56
N TRP A 173 -13.46 -4.32 17.36
CA TRP A 173 -14.09 -5.62 17.10
C TRP A 173 -15.63 -5.55 17.13
N ASP A 174 -16.19 -4.80 18.08
CA ASP A 174 -17.64 -4.63 18.16
C ASP A 174 -18.22 -3.97 16.90
N GLU A 175 -17.49 -3.00 16.32
CA GLU A 175 -17.90 -2.36 15.05
C GLU A 175 -17.90 -3.37 13.90
N ILE A 176 -16.95 -4.31 13.89
CA ILE A 176 -16.92 -5.38 12.88
C ILE A 176 -18.14 -6.28 13.04
N LEU A 177 -18.48 -6.69 14.27
CA LEU A 177 -19.65 -7.51 14.52
C LEU A 177 -20.95 -6.82 14.06
N GLU A 178 -21.07 -5.51 14.29
CA GLU A 178 -22.19 -4.71 13.80
C GLU A 178 -22.25 -4.68 12.26
N GLU A 179 -21.12 -4.46 11.59
CA GLU A 179 -21.06 -4.47 10.12
C GLU A 179 -21.43 -5.84 9.54
N LEU A 180 -20.95 -6.93 10.14
CA LEU A 180 -21.30 -8.29 9.71
C LEU A 180 -22.79 -8.60 9.92
N GLN A 181 -23.41 -8.08 10.99
CA GLN A 181 -24.85 -8.22 11.20
C GLN A 181 -25.66 -7.46 10.15
N LYS A 182 -25.25 -6.24 9.79
CA LYS A 182 -25.89 -5.46 8.72
C LYS A 182 -25.86 -6.21 7.39
N ILE A 183 -24.70 -6.73 7.01
CA ILE A 183 -24.53 -7.52 5.77
C ILE A 183 -25.49 -8.72 5.77
N LYS A 184 -25.56 -9.46 6.89
CA LYS A 184 -26.48 -10.59 7.01
C LYS A 184 -27.96 -10.18 6.86
N SER A 185 -28.33 -9.01 7.35
CA SER A 185 -29.72 -8.50 7.27
C SER A 185 -30.08 -7.98 5.88
N GLU A 186 -29.12 -7.54 5.08
CA GLU A 186 -29.32 -7.08 3.70
C GLU A 186 -29.43 -8.23 2.68
N GLU A 187 -28.98 -9.43 3.05
CA GLU A 187 -29.13 -10.66 2.25
C GLU A 187 -30.52 -11.35 2.37
N VAL A 188 -31.37 -10.91 3.31
CA VAL A 188 -32.72 -11.45 3.58
C VAL A 188 -33.80 -10.56 2.99
#